data_AF-A0A329LZ44-F1
#
_entry.id   AF-A0A329LZ44-F1
#
_cell.length_a   1.000
_cell.length_b   1.000
_cell.length_c   1.000
_cell.angle_alpha   90.00
_cell.angle_beta   90.00
_cell.angle_gamma   90.00
#
_symmetry.space_group_name_H-M   'P 1'
#
loop_
_entity.id
_entity.type
_entity.pdbx_description
1 polymer ?
#
loop_
_entity_poly.entity_id
_entity_poly.type
_entity_poly.pdbx_seq_one_letter_code
_entity_poly.pdbx_strand_id
1 'polypeptide(L)'
;MNGNYTETATTPAGATFNTSWAVNSCGDGCIFIKAGLGGSQARLIDGQWVLDTMNNVACADGSSVQYASSSHMTWDPNTLEGTAQQTYVIPACGHPAGYSYTDQIKIKQAS
;
A
#
# COMPACT_ATOMS: atom_id res chain seq x y z
N MET A 1 -8.25 -0.69 -13.92
CA MET A 1 -8.44 -1.83 -12.99
C MET A 1 -9.85 -1.76 -12.42
N ASN A 2 -10.57 -2.87 -12.35
CA ASN A 2 -11.88 -2.99 -11.70
C ASN A 2 -12.10 -4.46 -11.32
N GLY A 3 -12.52 -4.75 -10.09
CA GLY A 3 -12.71 -6.09 -9.57
C GLY A 3 -11.94 -6.36 -8.28
N ASN A 4 -11.79 -7.64 -7.94
CA ASN A 4 -11.09 -8.08 -6.74
C ASN A 4 -9.65 -8.44 -7.08
N TYR A 5 -8.72 -8.03 -6.22
CA TYR A 5 -7.28 -8.25 -6.38
C TYR A 5 -6.66 -8.67 -5.04
N THR A 6 -5.53 -9.34 -5.12
CA THR A 6 -4.61 -9.52 -4.01
C THR A 6 -3.36 -8.71 -4.31
N GLU A 7 -3.06 -7.74 -3.45
CA GLU A 7 -1.78 -7.05 -3.42
C GLU A 7 -0.83 -7.84 -2.50
N THR A 8 0.40 -8.04 -2.96
CA THR A 8 1.47 -8.68 -2.20
C THR A 8 2.63 -7.71 -2.09
N ALA A 9 2.90 -7.24 -0.86
CA ALA A 9 4.07 -6.44 -0.52
C ALA A 9 5.21 -7.34 -0.05
N THR A 10 6.41 -7.09 -0.55
CA THR A 10 7.65 -7.79 -0.15
C THR A 10 8.64 -6.77 0.39
N THR A 11 8.99 -6.91 1.67
CA THR A 11 9.96 -6.04 2.34
C THR A 11 11.38 -6.27 1.85
N PRO A 12 12.32 -5.32 2.08
CA PRO A 12 13.74 -5.53 1.78
C PRO A 12 14.35 -6.76 2.45
N ALA A 13 13.80 -7.18 3.60
CA ALA A 13 14.22 -8.38 4.33
C ALA A 13 13.60 -9.69 3.78
N GLY A 14 12.73 -9.60 2.76
CA GLY A 14 12.09 -10.74 2.10
C GLY A 14 10.79 -11.22 2.75
N ALA A 15 10.33 -10.60 3.84
CA ALA A 15 9.01 -10.89 4.39
C ALA A 15 7.90 -10.41 3.47
N THR A 16 6.83 -11.20 3.34
CA THR A 16 5.70 -10.92 2.44
C THR A 16 4.40 -10.72 3.20
N PHE A 17 3.56 -9.80 2.70
CA PHE A 17 2.26 -9.47 3.27
C PHE A 17 1.22 -9.43 2.15
N ASN A 18 0.05 -10.00 2.39
CA ASN A 18 -1.03 -10.04 1.41
C ASN A 18 -2.22 -9.19 1.87
N THR A 19 -2.73 -8.37 0.97
CA THR A 19 -3.89 -7.51 1.20
C THR A 19 -4.95 -7.77 0.12
N SER A 20 -6.17 -8.14 0.54
CA SER A 20 -7.31 -8.25 -0.39
C SER A 20 -7.89 -6.89 -0.71
N TRP A 21 -7.99 -6.57 -1.99
CA TRP A 21 -8.46 -5.29 -2.52
C TRP A 21 -9.74 -5.47 -3.35
N ALA A 22 -10.77 -4.70 -3.04
CA ALA A 22 -11.91 -4.50 -3.94
C ALA A 22 -11.76 -3.14 -4.62
N VAL A 23 -11.57 -3.15 -5.94
CA VAL A 23 -11.22 -1.97 -6.73
C VAL A 23 -12.39 -1.59 -7.62
N ASN A 24 -12.82 -0.33 -7.55
CA ASN A 24 -13.86 0.23 -8.42
C ASN A 24 -13.34 1.49 -9.09
N SER A 25 -13.73 1.74 -10.35
CA SER A 25 -13.44 3.01 -11.01
C SER A 25 -14.23 4.15 -10.35
N CYS A 26 -13.58 5.31 -10.15
CA CYS A 26 -14.24 6.57 -9.77
C CYS A 26 -14.29 7.58 -10.93
N GLY A 27 -13.98 7.15 -12.17
CA GLY A 27 -13.90 8.01 -13.36
C GLY A 27 -12.54 8.68 -13.52
N ASP A 28 -12.24 9.24 -14.70
CA ASP A 28 -11.09 10.14 -14.96
C ASP A 28 -9.76 9.77 -14.28
N GLY A 29 -9.22 8.59 -14.60
CA GLY A 29 -7.94 8.15 -14.03
C GLY A 29 -7.98 7.95 -12.52
N CYS A 30 -9.15 7.65 -11.94
CA CYS A 30 -9.34 7.37 -10.52
C CYS A 30 -9.81 5.94 -10.32
N ILE A 31 -9.24 5.28 -9.31
CA ILE A 31 -9.80 4.06 -8.74
C ILE A 31 -9.93 4.21 -7.23
N PHE A 32 -11.04 3.71 -6.69
CA PHE A 32 -11.24 3.54 -5.27
C PHE A 32 -10.91 2.11 -4.88
N ILE A 33 -10.04 1.96 -3.89
CA ILE A 33 -9.55 0.67 -3.39
C ILE A 33 -10.06 0.51 -1.97
N LYS A 34 -10.85 -0.53 -1.73
CA LYS A 34 -11.23 -0.96 -0.37
C LYS A 34 -10.33 -2.10 0.07
N ALA A 35 -9.69 -1.96 1.23
CA ALA A 35 -8.78 -2.95 1.81
C ALA A 35 -9.08 -3.11 3.31
N GLY A 36 -9.54 -4.29 3.71
CA GLY A 36 -10.01 -4.54 5.09
C GLY A 36 -11.12 -3.56 5.50
N LEU A 37 -10.91 -2.86 6.62
CA LEU A 37 -11.83 -1.83 7.14
C LEU A 37 -11.60 -0.43 6.52
N GLY A 38 -10.51 -0.25 5.78
CA GLY A 38 -10.14 1.03 5.16
C GLY A 38 -10.48 1.10 3.68
N GLY A 39 -10.35 2.31 3.13
CA GLY A 39 -10.38 2.53 1.69
C GLY A 39 -9.69 3.83 1.31
N SER A 40 -9.16 3.90 0.10
CA SER A 40 -8.42 5.06 -0.39
C SER A 40 -8.52 5.17 -1.91
N GLN A 41 -8.24 6.35 -2.45
CA GLN A 41 -8.26 6.62 -3.88
C GLN A 41 -6.84 6.58 -4.43
N ALA A 42 -6.65 5.87 -5.53
CA ALA A 42 -5.46 5.98 -6.35
C ALA A 42 -5.76 6.77 -7.63
N ARG A 43 -4.77 7.53 -8.09
CA ARG A 43 -4.86 8.37 -9.30
C ARG A 43 -3.84 7.91 -10.33
N LEU A 44 -4.23 7.92 -11.60
CA LEU A 44 -3.35 7.68 -12.71
C LEU A 44 -2.64 9.00 -13.05
N ILE A 45 -1.35 9.08 -12.71
CA ILE A 45 -0.50 10.26 -12.90
C ILE A 45 0.69 9.81 -13.73
N ASP A 46 0.94 10.48 -14.86
CA ASP A 46 2.06 10.19 -15.77
C ASP A 46 2.17 8.71 -16.18
N GLY A 47 1.01 8.04 -16.33
CA GLY A 47 0.93 6.63 -16.74
C GLY A 47 1.11 5.61 -15.62
N GLN A 48 1.29 6.04 -14.36
CA GLN A 48 1.38 5.18 -13.19
C GLN A 48 0.21 5.41 -12.24
N TRP A 49 -0.27 4.35 -11.61
CA TRP A 49 -1.16 4.51 -10.47
C TRP A 49 -0.36 5.01 -9.29
N VAL A 50 -0.90 6.00 -8.58
CA VAL A 50 -0.32 6.61 -7.39
C VAL A 50 -1.35 6.57 -6.27
N LEU A 51 -0.95 6.08 -5.11
CA LEU A 51 -1.79 5.97 -3.92
C LEU A 51 -1.00 6.41 -2.69
N ASP A 52 -1.54 7.38 -1.96
CA ASP A 52 -1.00 7.83 -0.67
C ASP A 52 -1.94 7.41 0.46
N THR A 53 -1.41 6.76 1.50
CA THR A 53 -2.20 6.33 2.66
C THR A 53 -1.47 6.55 3.97
N MET A 54 -2.25 6.57 5.07
CA MET A 54 -1.76 6.46 6.43
C MET A 54 -1.99 5.03 6.93
N ASN A 55 -0.98 4.45 7.56
CA ASN A 55 -0.97 3.05 7.96
C ASN A 55 -0.74 2.92 9.47
N ASN A 56 -1.33 1.88 10.05
CA ASN A 56 -0.99 1.46 11.39
C ASN A 56 0.27 0.61 11.32
N VAL A 57 1.15 0.71 12.31
CA VAL A 57 2.34 -0.14 12.41
C VAL A 57 2.08 -1.19 13.49
N ALA A 58 2.19 -2.47 13.14
CA ALA A 58 2.14 -3.58 14.09
C ALA A 58 3.56 -3.92 14.54
N CYS A 59 3.78 -3.94 15.86
CA CYS A 59 5.08 -4.24 16.46
C CYS A 59 5.19 -5.72 16.86
N ALA A 60 6.43 -6.21 16.97
CA ALA A 60 6.71 -7.59 17.34
C ALA A 60 6.24 -7.98 18.76
N ASP A 61 6.01 -6.98 19.63
CA ASP A 61 5.43 -7.17 20.96
C ASP A 61 3.90 -7.35 20.94
N GLY A 62 3.28 -7.34 19.75
CA GLY A 62 1.84 -7.48 19.56
C GLY A 62 1.07 -6.16 19.66
N SER A 63 1.73 -5.05 19.97
CA SER A 63 1.10 -3.72 19.96
C SER A 63 0.87 -3.22 18.53
N SER A 64 -0.09 -2.31 18.37
CA SER A 64 -0.29 -1.58 17.12
C SER A 64 -0.37 -0.10 17.39
N VAL A 65 0.43 0.68 16.67
CA VAL A 65 0.43 2.14 16.75
C VAL A 65 -0.33 2.68 15.56
N GLN A 66 -1.44 3.36 15.83
CA GLN A 66 -2.34 3.86 14.81
C GLN A 66 -1.72 5.04 14.05
N TYR A 67 -1.87 5.07 12.72
CA TYR A 67 -1.38 6.15 11.85
C TYR A 67 0.11 6.49 12.05
N ALA A 68 0.92 5.47 12.37
CA ALA A 68 2.32 5.65 12.71
C ALA A 68 3.23 5.79 11.49
N SER A 69 2.76 5.37 10.32
CA SER A 69 3.46 5.54 9.05
C SER A 69 2.54 6.06 7.96
N SER A 70 3.15 6.62 6.92
CA SER A 70 2.52 6.89 5.63
C SER A 70 3.15 6.00 4.57
N SER A 71 2.39 5.66 3.54
CA SER A 71 2.95 5.05 2.33
C SER A 71 2.64 5.86 1.09
N HIS A 72 3.65 6.02 0.24
CA HIS A 72 3.50 6.44 -1.14
C HIS A 72 3.69 5.21 -2.03
N MET A 73 2.63 4.78 -2.71
CA MET A 73 2.63 3.59 -3.53
C MET A 73 2.46 3.96 -5.00
N THR A 74 3.29 3.37 -5.85
CA THR A 74 3.21 3.51 -7.31
C THR A 74 3.24 2.16 -7.99
N TRP A 75 2.44 1.97 -9.04
CA TRP A 75 2.51 0.76 -9.86
C TRP A 75 2.10 0.99 -11.31
N ASP A 76 2.62 0.13 -12.18
CA ASP A 76 2.28 0.13 -13.60
C ASP A 76 0.87 -0.47 -13.81
N PRO A 77 0.00 0.20 -14.60
CA PRO A 77 -1.38 -0.25 -14.82
C PRO A 77 -1.50 -1.55 -15.62
N ASN A 78 -0.45 -1.98 -16.32
CA ASN A 78 -0.44 -3.16 -17.20
C ASN A 78 0.25 -4.35 -16.55
N THR A 79 1.44 -4.16 -16.00
CA THR A 79 2.20 -5.25 -15.35
C THR A 79 1.67 -5.54 -13.94
N LEU A 80 1.01 -4.55 -13.33
CA LEU A 80 0.53 -4.62 -11.94
C LEU A 80 1.66 -4.83 -10.93
N GLU A 81 2.85 -4.34 -11.25
CA GLU A 81 4.05 -4.36 -10.42
C GLU A 81 4.47 -2.93 -10.09
N GLY A 82 5.07 -2.75 -8.92
CA GLY A 82 5.38 -1.41 -8.41
C GLY A 82 6.12 -1.41 -7.09
N THR A 83 6.06 -0.28 -6.39
CA THR A 83 6.68 -0.11 -5.07
C THR A 83 5.77 0.61 -4.08
N ALA A 84 5.96 0.35 -2.79
CA ALA A 84 5.39 1.14 -1.71
C ALA A 84 6.51 1.69 -0.82
N GLN A 85 6.71 3.01 -0.86
CA GLN A 85 7.64 3.69 0.04
C GLN A 85 6.94 3.95 1.37
N GLN A 86 7.33 3.21 2.40
CA GLN A 86 6.87 3.41 3.77
C GLN A 86 7.74 4.48 4.44
N THR A 87 7.12 5.38 5.21
CA THR A 87 7.80 6.39 6.04
C THR A 87 7.12 6.47 7.39
N TYR A 88 7.89 6.29 8.46
CA TYR A 88 7.40 6.43 9.84
C TYR A 88 7.22 7.92 10.13
N VAL A 89 6.01 8.36 10.44
CA VAL A 89 5.72 9.77 10.73
C VAL A 89 5.89 10.09 12.22
N ILE A 90 5.83 9.07 13.07
CA ILE A 90 6.13 9.12 14.50
C ILE A 90 7.02 7.92 14.89
N PRO A 91 7.71 7.96 16.04
CA PRO A 91 8.46 6.80 16.52
C PRO A 91 7.54 5.61 16.80
N ALA A 92 7.87 4.44 16.27
CA ALA A 92 7.13 3.19 16.51
C ALA A 92 8.03 1.97 16.29
N CYS A 93 7.78 0.88 17.04
CA CYS A 93 8.50 -0.40 16.93
C CYS A 93 10.04 -0.30 16.91
N GLY A 94 10.62 0.65 17.66
CA GLY A 94 12.06 0.86 17.72
C GLY A 94 12.66 1.70 16.58
N HIS A 95 11.83 2.17 15.65
CA HIS A 95 12.23 3.07 14.57
C HIS A 95 11.88 4.53 14.91
N PRO A 96 12.78 5.49 14.61
CA PRO A 96 12.49 6.91 14.76
C PRO A 96 11.53 7.41 13.67
N ALA A 97 10.91 8.57 13.91
CA ALA A 97 10.24 9.31 12.85
C ALA A 97 11.23 9.65 11.71
N GLY A 98 10.76 9.59 10.47
CA GLY A 98 11.57 9.74 9.26
C GLY A 98 12.25 8.45 8.79
N TYR A 99 12.22 7.37 9.57
CA TYR A 99 12.69 6.07 9.09
C TYR A 99 11.83 5.61 7.90
N SER A 100 12.48 5.15 6.83
CA SER A 100 11.81 4.82 5.58
C SER A 100 12.40 3.57 4.92
N TYR A 101 11.55 2.79 4.27
CA TYR A 101 11.96 1.63 3.45
C TYR A 101 10.97 1.41 2.32
N THR A 102 11.42 0.73 1.27
CA THR A 102 10.62 0.48 0.07
C THR A 102 10.26 -1.00 -0.03
N ASP A 103 8.97 -1.29 -0.09
CA ASP A 103 8.47 -2.62 -0.41
C ASP A 103 8.31 -2.76 -1.93
N GLN A 104 8.58 -3.95 -2.45
CA GLN A 104 8.18 -4.32 -3.82
C GLN A 104 6.74 -4.82 -3.77
N ILE A 105 5.88 -4.34 -4.67
CA ILE A 105 4.49 -4.79 -4.73
C ILE A 105 4.18 -5.51 -6.03
N LYS A 106 3.32 -6.52 -5.92
CA LYS A 106 2.70 -7.21 -7.05
C LYS A 106 1.22 -7.38 -6.80
N ILE A 107 0.40 -6.97 -7.77
CA ILE A 107 -1.05 -7.02 -7.67
C ILE A 107 -1.56 -8.06 -8.66
N LYS A 108 -2.34 -9.03 -8.18
CA LYS A 108 -2.92 -10.09 -9.01
C LYS A 108 -4.43 -10.06 -8.89
N GLN A 109 -5.12 -10.10 -10.03
CA GLN A 109 -6.57 -10.23 -10.04
C GLN A 109 -6.99 -11.57 -9.39
N ALA A 110 -7.93 -11.51 -8.45
CA ALA A 110 -8.54 -12.70 -7.89
C ALA A 110 -9.42 -13.35 -8.97
N SER A 111 -9.26 -14.67 -9.14
CA SER A 111 -10.04 -15.49 -10.07
C SER A 111 -11.44 -15.76 -9.55
#